data_AF-A0A7X8A7V7-F1
#
_entry.id   AF-A0A7X8A7V7-F1
#
_cell.length_a   1.000
_cell.length_b   1.000
_cell.length_c   1.000
_cell.angle_alpha   90.00
_cell.angle_beta   90.00
_cell.angle_gamma   90.00
#
_symmetry.space_group_name_H-M   'P 1'
#
loop_
_entity.id
_entity.type
_entity.pdbx_description
1 polymer ?
#
loop_
_entity_poly.entity_id
_entity_poly.type
_entity_poly.pdbx_seq_one_letter_code
_entity_poly.pdbx_strand_id
1 'polypeptide(L)'
;MHPKKPHKYPVLNEKVIQKRSQKKYHLPVIGHFADRSVLFNSILEAEAATGIHYTLIFEACIGKIFKAKNVIWEYAKGNHYIKYKAYYINAQESYTRKSGFNG
;
A
#
# COMPACT_ATOMS: atom_id res chain seq x y z
N MET A 1 -25.86 12.65 17.09
CA MET A 1 -24.47 12.22 16.80
C MET A 1 -24.42 10.70 16.86
N HIS A 2 -24.17 10.01 15.74
CA HIS A 2 -23.98 8.56 15.78
C HIS A 2 -22.58 8.25 16.34
N PRO A 3 -22.43 7.41 17.38
CA PRO A 3 -21.11 6.98 17.81
C PRO A 3 -20.47 6.20 16.66
N LYS A 4 -19.32 6.69 16.15
CA LYS A 4 -18.51 5.93 15.21
C LYS A 4 -18.12 4.62 15.91
N LYS A 5 -18.64 3.49 15.43
CA LYS A 5 -18.29 2.17 15.95
C LYS A 5 -16.75 2.05 15.96
N PRO A 6 -16.13 1.58 17.05
CA PRO A 6 -14.69 1.34 17.06
C PRO A 6 -14.36 0.41 15.90
N HIS A 7 -13.35 0.78 15.12
CA HIS A 7 -12.90 -0.01 13.99
C HIS A 7 -12.53 -1.40 14.51
N LYS A 8 -13.30 -2.43 14.17
CA LYS A 8 -12.99 -3.81 14.54
C LYS A 8 -11.68 -4.15 13.83
N TYR A 9 -10.57 -4.14 14.56
CA TYR A 9 -9.32 -4.71 14.06
C TYR A 9 -9.61 -6.13 13.56
N PRO A 10 -9.02 -6.57 12.45
CA PRO A 10 -9.23 -7.92 11.98
C PRO A 10 -8.82 -8.90 13.08
N VAL A 11 -9.61 -9.96 13.26
CA VAL A 11 -9.26 -11.08 14.14
C VAL A 11 -7.85 -11.54 13.77
N LEU A 12 -6.89 -11.31 14.68
CA LEU A 12 -5.49 -11.64 14.47
C LEU A 12 -5.33 -13.15 14.59
N ASN A 13 -5.44 -13.84 13.45
CA ASN A 13 -4.96 -15.21 13.36
C ASN A 13 -3.45 -15.23 13.09
N GLU A 14 -2.82 -16.36 13.32
CA GLU A 14 -1.37 -16.52 13.20
C GLU A 14 -0.83 -16.15 11.80
N LYS A 15 -1.58 -16.47 10.74
CA LYS A 15 -1.24 -16.11 9.35
C LYS A 15 -1.23 -14.60 9.13
N VAL A 16 -2.19 -13.87 9.71
CA VAL A 16 -2.25 -12.41 9.64
C VAL A 16 -1.09 -11.80 10.41
N ILE A 17 -0.72 -12.33 11.58
CA ILE A 17 0.45 -11.89 12.35
C ILE A 17 1.73 -12.06 11.53
N GLN A 18 1.94 -13.25 10.95
CA GLN A 18 3.08 -13.53 10.07
C GLN A 18 3.11 -12.63 8.83
N LYS A 19 1.94 -12.28 8.28
CA LYS A 19 1.87 -11.34 7.15
C LYS A 19 2.23 -9.92 7.58
N ARG A 20 1.70 -9.45 8.71
CA ARG A 20 1.94 -8.10 9.23
C ARG A 20 3.39 -7.88 9.64
N SER A 21 4.10 -8.92 10.09
CA SER A 21 5.52 -8.83 10.45
C SER A 21 6.47 -8.65 9.26
N GLN A 22 5.97 -8.75 8.02
CA GLN A 22 6.79 -8.55 6.83
C GLN A 22 7.32 -7.12 6.77
N LYS A 23 8.63 -6.98 6.56
CA LYS A 23 9.35 -5.69 6.53
C LYS A 23 8.67 -4.61 5.69
N LYS A 24 8.04 -4.98 4.57
CA LYS A 24 7.33 -4.04 3.67
C LYS A 24 6.23 -3.23 4.34
N TYR A 25 5.61 -3.73 5.41
CA TYR A 25 4.56 -3.02 6.15
C TYR A 25 5.09 -2.10 7.27
N HIS A 26 6.38 -2.19 7.58
CA HIS A 26 7.07 -1.37 8.57
C HIS A 26 7.86 -0.21 7.93
N LEU A 27 7.61 0.10 6.65
CA LEU A 27 8.29 1.16 5.93
C LEU A 27 7.53 2.49 6.03
N PRO A 28 8.23 3.63 6.22
CA PRO A 28 7.60 4.96 6.27
C PRO A 28 6.88 5.33 4.97
N VAL A 29 5.69 5.92 5.09
CA VAL A 29 4.84 6.32 3.96
C VAL A 29 4.27 7.71 4.16
N ILE A 30 4.01 8.41 3.06
CA ILE A 30 3.32 9.69 3.03
C ILE A 30 1.93 9.44 2.44
N GLY A 31 0.89 9.87 3.15
CA GLY A 31 -0.48 9.91 2.66
C GLY A 31 -0.86 11.32 2.24
N HIS A 32 -1.19 11.53 0.97
CA HIS A 32 -1.73 12.78 0.45
C HIS A 32 -3.25 12.74 0.51
N PHE A 33 -3.80 13.42 1.51
CA PHE A 33 -5.23 13.66 1.68
C PHE A 33 -5.64 14.90 0.88
N ALA A 34 -6.94 15.16 0.80
CA ALA A 34 -7.47 16.29 0.05
C ALA A 34 -6.96 17.66 0.55
N ASP A 35 -6.68 17.77 1.85
CA ASP A 35 -6.31 19.01 2.54
C ASP A 35 -4.82 19.09 2.91
N ARG A 36 -4.15 17.94 3.08
CA ARG A 36 -2.77 17.90 3.58
C ARG A 36 -2.05 16.60 3.23
N SER A 37 -0.73 16.64 3.34
CA SER A 37 0.11 15.44 3.32
C SER A 37 0.60 15.11 4.72
N VAL A 38 0.56 13.84 5.11
CA VAL A 38 0.98 13.38 6.44
C VAL A 38 2.00 12.26 6.29
N LEU A 39 3.13 12.40 6.97
CA LEU A 39 4.15 11.35 7.10
C LEU A 39 3.76 10.39 8.23
N PHE A 40 3.82 9.09 7.94
CA PHE A 40 3.70 8.00 8.90
C PHE A 40 5.02 7.21 8.92
N ASN A 41 5.45 6.75 10.09
CA ASN A 41 6.67 5.95 10.25
C ASN A 41 6.50 4.53 9.70
N SER A 42 5.26 4.05 9.50
CA SER A 42 4.98 2.78 8.84
C SER A 42 3.61 2.70 8.16
N ILE A 43 3.42 1.71 7.28
CA ILE A 43 2.10 1.37 6.72
C ILE A 43 1.13 0.91 7.82
N LEU A 44 1.62 0.18 8.83
CA LEU A 44 0.77 -0.26 9.96
C LEU A 44 0.31 0.92 10.83
N GLU A 45 1.16 1.92 11.02
CA GLU A 45 0.78 3.17 11.69
C GLU A 45 -0.26 3.94 10.88
N ALA A 46 -0.06 4.04 9.56
CA ALA A 46 -1.03 4.65 8.66
C ALA A 46 -2.39 3.93 8.70
N GLU A 47 -2.41 2.60 8.75
CA GLU A 47 -3.64 1.83 8.96
C GLU A 47 -4.30 2.19 10.29
N ALA A 48 -3.54 2.20 11.39
CA ALA A 48 -4.07 2.50 12.72
C ALA A 48 -4.70 3.90 12.79
N ALA A 49 -4.07 4.88 12.13
CA ALA A 49 -4.55 6.27 12.10
C ALA A 49 -5.76 6.47 11.16
N THR A 50 -5.83 5.75 10.04
CA THR A 50 -6.81 6.02 8.96
C THR A 50 -7.93 4.99 8.86
N GLY A 51 -7.75 3.79 9.43
CA GLY A 51 -8.61 2.63 9.19
C GLY A 51 -8.49 2.04 7.78
N ILE A 52 -7.59 2.55 6.93
CA ILE A 52 -7.36 2.00 5.60
C ILE A 52 -6.46 0.77 5.74
N HIS A 53 -6.94 -0.37 5.25
CA HIS A 53 -6.26 -1.65 5.40
C HIS A 53 -4.82 -1.61 4.84
N TYR A 54 -3.86 -2.12 5.61
CA TYR A 54 -2.41 -2.07 5.29
C TYR A 54 -2.05 -2.60 3.88
N THR A 55 -2.76 -3.63 3.39
CA THR A 55 -2.59 -4.15 2.02
C THR A 55 -2.93 -3.10 0.96
N LEU A 56 -3.99 -2.31 1.13
CA LEU A 56 -4.40 -1.30 0.14
C LEU A 56 -3.42 -0.14 0.09
N ILE A 57 -2.94 0.29 1.26
CA ILE A 57 -1.88 1.31 1.36
C ILE A 57 -0.64 0.84 0.61
N PHE A 58 -0.20 -0.40 0.86
CA PHE A 58 0.93 -1.01 0.15
C PHE A 58 0.72 -1.06 -1.36
N GLU A 59 -0.43 -1.53 -1.84
CA GLU A 59 -0.76 -1.61 -3.27
C GLU A 59 -0.76 -0.24 -3.95
N ALA A 60 -1.20 0.81 -3.23
CA ALA A 60 -1.14 2.18 -3.71
C ALA A 60 0.30 2.69 -3.79
N CYS A 61 1.13 2.45 -2.77
CA CYS A 61 2.54 2.87 -2.76
C CYS A 61 3.37 2.27 -3.91
N ILE A 62 3.03 1.06 -4.37
CA ILE A 62 3.72 0.40 -5.50
C ILE A 62 3.09 0.72 -6.87
N GLY A 63 2.01 1.50 -6.90
CA GLY A 63 1.31 1.87 -8.13
C GLY A 63 0.41 0.79 -8.72
N LYS A 64 0.11 -0.30 -7.98
CA LYS A 64 -0.85 -1.32 -8.42
C LYS A 64 -2.27 -0.77 -8.46
N ILE A 65 -2.61 0.12 -7.52
CA ILE A 65 -3.84 0.92 -7.54
C ILE A 65 -3.48 2.40 -7.47
N PHE A 66 -4.29 3.25 -8.09
CA PHE A 66 -4.02 4.70 -8.13
C PHE A 66 -4.11 5.36 -6.75
N LYS A 67 -5.10 4.97 -5.96
CA LYS A 67 -5.34 5.48 -4.60
C LYS A 67 -5.96 4.40 -3.73
N ALA A 68 -5.66 4.43 -2.43
CA ALA A 68 -6.37 3.62 -1.46
C ALA A 68 -7.48 4.49 -0.85
N LYS A 69 -8.74 4.14 -1.15
CA LYS A 69 -9.91 5.00 -0.89
C LYS A 69 -9.74 6.38 -1.56
N ASN A 70 -9.63 7.45 -0.78
CA ASN A 70 -9.48 8.83 -1.27
C ASN A 70 -8.11 9.43 -0.93
N VAL A 71 -7.11 8.58 -0.71
CA VAL A 71 -5.76 9.00 -0.31
C VAL A 71 -4.74 8.43 -1.28
N ILE A 72 -3.85 9.28 -1.77
CA ILE A 72 -2.70 8.86 -2.58
C ILE A 72 -1.57 8.51 -1.61
N TRP A 73 -0.86 7.42 -1.87
CA TRP A 73 0.17 6.92 -0.95
C TRP A 73 1.50 6.77 -1.68
N GLU A 74 2.58 7.21 -1.03
CA GLU A 74 3.95 7.01 -1.50
C GLU A 74 4.88 6.64 -0.34
N TYR A 75 6.04 6.07 -0.63
CA TYR A 75 7.08 5.83 0.38
C TYR A 75 7.84 7.11 0.67
N ALA A 76 8.14 7.38 1.95
CA ALA A 76 8.69 8.68 2.37
C ALA A 76 10.12 8.99 1.88
N LYS A 77 10.98 7.98 1.64
CA LYS A 77 12.32 8.11 1.04
C LYS A 77 13.00 6.73 0.83
N GLY A 78 13.73 6.56 -0.28
CA GLY A 78 14.82 5.57 -0.42
C GLY A 78 14.62 4.41 -1.43
N ASN A 79 15.74 3.84 -1.91
CA ASN A 79 15.94 2.79 -2.95
C ASN A 79 14.88 1.68 -3.11
N HIS A 80 14.05 1.41 -2.09
CA HIS A 80 12.90 0.52 -2.18
C HIS A 80 11.86 0.99 -3.20
N TYR A 81 11.59 2.30 -3.29
CA TYR A 81 10.71 2.85 -4.33
C TYR A 81 11.20 2.46 -5.73
N ILE A 82 12.49 2.61 -6.00
CA ILE A 82 13.09 2.31 -7.30
C ILE A 82 13.05 0.80 -7.60
N LYS A 83 13.47 -0.06 -6.64
CA LYS A 83 13.49 -1.52 -6.84
C LYS A 83 12.09 -2.12 -7.02
N TYR A 84 11.11 -1.72 -6.21
CA TYR A 84 9.76 -2.26 -6.31
C TYR A 84 9.01 -1.73 -7.53
N LYS A 85 9.16 -0.44 -7.84
CA LYS A 85 8.61 0.14 -9.07
C LYS A 85 9.19 -0.55 -10.31
N ALA A 86 10.50 -0.77 -10.35
CA ALA A 86 11.14 -1.53 -11.45
C ALA A 86 10.63 -2.98 -11.53
N TYR A 87 10.54 -3.71 -10.41
CA TYR A 87 10.01 -5.07 -10.40
C TYR A 87 8.58 -5.16 -10.97
N TYR A 88 7.69 -4.25 -10.56
CA TYR A 88 6.29 -4.27 -11.02
C TYR A 88 6.08 -3.70 -12.42
N ILE A 89 6.83 -2.68 -12.85
CA ILE A 89 6.84 -2.23 -14.25
C ILE A 89 7.27 -3.38 -15.16
N ASN A 90 8.37 -4.08 -14.82
CA ASN A 90 8.85 -5.22 -15.59
C ASN A 90 7.86 -6.39 -15.57
N ALA A 91 7.20 -6.64 -14.43
CA ALA A 91 6.14 -7.65 -14.35
C ALA A 91 4.92 -7.28 -15.21
N GLN A 92 4.55 -6.00 -15.27
CA GLN A 92 3.45 -5.50 -16.09
C GLN A 92 3.79 -5.55 -17.60
N GLU A 93 5.01 -5.21 -18.00
CA GLU A 93 5.54 -5.40 -19.36
C GLU A 93 5.60 -6.88 -19.76
N SER A 94 5.96 -7.78 -18.82
CA SER A 94 5.95 -9.23 -19.06
C SER A 94 4.53 -9.78 -19.27
N TYR A 95 3.51 -9.11 -18.72
CA TYR A 95 2.11 -9.50 -18.87
C TYR A 95 1.50 -9.01 -20.20
N THR A 96 2.07 -7.96 -20.82
CA THR A 96 1.57 -7.41 -22.10
C THR A 96 2.22 -8.02 -23.36
N ARG A 97 3.09 -9.02 -23.26
CA ARG A 97 3.71 -9.64 -24.46
C ARG A 97 3.46 -11.15 -24.58
N LYS A 98 2.23 -11.49 -24.96
CA LYS A 98 1.93 -12.50 -26.00
C LYS A 98 0.81 -12.01 -26.92
N SER A 99 1.03 -10.90 -27.61
CA SER A 99 0.36 -10.71 -28.90
C SER A 99 1.21 -11.44 -29.93
N GLY A 100 0.90 -12.72 -30.13
CA GLY A 100 1.39 -13.45 -31.29
C GLY A 100 0.84 -12.79 -32.55
N PHE A 101 1.73 -12.35 -33.43
CA PHE A 101 1.38 -12.05 -34.81
C PHE A 101 2.36 -12.85 -35.66
N ASN A 102 1.95 -14.08 -35.98
CA ASN A 102 2.49 -14.78 -37.13
C ASN A 102 1.85 -14.14 -38.36
N GLY A 103 2.65 -13.39 -39.11
CA GLY A 103 2.37 -12.92 -40.46
C GLY A 103 3.65 -13.04 -41.25
#